data_AF-A0A7T7BHV2-F1
#
_entry.id   AF-A0A7T7BHV2-F1
#
_cell.length_a   1.000
_cell.length_b   1.000
_cell.length_c   1.000
_cell.angle_alpha   90.00
_cell.angle_beta   90.00
_cell.angle_gamma   90.00
#
_symmetry.space_group_name_H-M   'P 1'
#
loop_
_entity.id
_entity.type
_entity.pdbx_description
1 polymer ?
#
loop_
_entity_poly.entity_id
_entity_poly.type
_entity_poly.pdbx_seq_one_letter_code
_entity_poly.pdbx_strand_id
1 'polypeptide(L)'
;MSTVNPSFQEAIKVTPQGPNKYSAFLRPEWCIGTVPHGGYTTAVIYQLTLTHFAYAHPKQHKCAASPISIQLSFLRRTASGPATFEVEDVKIGARTSTIHVKLFQASEKKPGQLDIMVAGYVTVSPSEAEVGISANTGWKPHPAPVAGSRADGSVDLTALGRTGTDGAWRKLEAPFTAFRKAAAQIELFGPGDVETQQKRSENMLIDQWARFRPGGDVSGRWTEAAVAYLIDMFPMMLDGFDAMSATATAKERGTSLAEEKAKFWYPTVTLNVDIKKHLPAEGVEWLYSRIETKVVRDGRTDIEVTVLDEDGEVIAIGTQIGLVVGASRNVGTRKHHDYDFGTAHKTKSILPVYVLQQVKRRGWGLMRWPQEDEPLGAKLADLHNLNGFDVATPFLENHNSRVTVKDAYAQWVSVRVALLSPPPPPGTEYESEWDALVAESTQSHRLRIMEESVRSWYSRLTYYL
;
A
#
# COMPACT_ATOMS: atom_id res chain seq x y z
N MET A 1 -31.15 25.45 -6.91
CA MET A 1 -30.90 24.09 -7.41
C MET A 1 -30.42 23.26 -6.23
N SER A 2 -31.00 22.08 -6.00
CA SER A 2 -30.50 21.16 -4.96
C SER A 2 -29.07 20.76 -5.32
N THR A 3 -28.13 20.83 -4.39
CA THR A 3 -26.75 20.38 -4.61
C THR A 3 -26.73 18.86 -4.68
N VAL A 4 -26.26 18.31 -5.81
CA VAL A 4 -26.07 16.85 -5.98
C VAL A 4 -25.03 16.35 -4.98
N ASN A 5 -25.33 15.26 -4.27
CA ASN A 5 -24.48 14.63 -3.26
C ASN A 5 -23.99 15.59 -2.15
N PRO A 6 -24.87 16.22 -1.35
CA PRO A 6 -24.44 17.22 -0.37
C PRO A 6 -23.41 16.68 0.66
N SER A 7 -23.55 15.42 1.08
CA SER A 7 -22.61 14.74 1.98
C SER A 7 -21.22 14.59 1.37
N PHE A 8 -21.14 14.21 0.10
CA PHE A 8 -19.88 14.07 -0.63
C PHE A 8 -19.23 15.42 -0.90
N GLN A 9 -20.02 16.43 -1.30
CA GLN A 9 -19.52 17.79 -1.53
C GLN A 9 -18.88 18.37 -0.28
N GLU A 10 -19.49 18.17 0.88
CA GLU A 10 -18.88 18.58 2.15
C GLU A 10 -17.63 17.74 2.47
N ALA A 11 -17.61 16.45 2.13
CA ALA A 11 -16.46 15.58 2.36
C ALA A 11 -15.25 15.91 1.48
N ILE A 12 -15.43 16.44 0.27
CA ILE A 12 -14.34 16.83 -0.63
C ILE A 12 -14.02 18.33 -0.60
N LYS A 13 -14.69 19.09 0.27
CA LYS A 13 -14.57 20.55 0.32
C LYS A 13 -13.14 21.00 0.55
N VAL A 14 -12.72 21.97 -0.26
CA VAL A 14 -11.41 22.63 -0.18
C VAL A 14 -11.61 24.13 -0.04
N THR A 15 -10.94 24.73 0.95
CA THR A 15 -11.02 26.17 1.26
C THR A 15 -9.69 26.86 0.97
N PRO A 16 -9.67 27.95 0.18
CA PRO A 16 -8.47 28.78 0.03
C PRO A 16 -8.02 29.40 1.36
N GLN A 17 -6.73 29.34 1.65
CA GLN A 17 -6.10 29.92 2.84
C GLN A 17 -5.17 31.10 2.51
N GLY A 18 -4.95 31.36 1.22
CA GLY A 18 -4.07 32.40 0.71
C GLY A 18 -3.54 32.02 -0.67
N PRO A 19 -2.58 32.78 -1.20
CA PRO A 19 -1.96 32.46 -2.49
C PRO A 19 -1.43 31.04 -2.48
N ASN A 20 -1.93 30.20 -3.39
CA ASN A 20 -1.44 28.85 -3.64
C ASN A 20 -1.46 27.90 -2.43
N LYS A 21 -2.27 28.23 -1.41
CA LYS A 21 -2.44 27.43 -0.19
C LYS A 21 -3.90 27.17 0.09
N TYR A 22 -4.22 25.92 0.42
CA TYR A 22 -5.60 25.49 0.66
C TYR A 22 -5.67 24.54 1.85
N SER A 23 -6.86 24.37 2.40
CA SER A 23 -7.14 23.43 3.48
C SER A 23 -8.32 22.53 3.15
N ALA A 24 -8.27 21.28 3.59
CA ALA A 24 -9.42 20.38 3.62
C ALA A 24 -9.44 19.59 4.94
N PHE A 25 -10.50 18.81 5.14
CA PHE A 25 -10.59 17.88 6.25
C PHE A 25 -10.92 16.48 5.71
N LEU A 26 -9.98 15.54 5.81
CA LEU A 26 -10.15 14.17 5.33
C LEU A 26 -11.05 13.39 6.29
N ARG A 27 -12.17 12.90 5.77
CA ARG A 27 -13.29 12.40 6.56
C ARG A 27 -13.17 10.90 6.88
N PRO A 28 -13.43 10.49 8.13
CA PRO A 28 -13.25 9.09 8.56
C PRO A 28 -14.22 8.11 7.89
N GLU A 29 -15.38 8.57 7.43
CA GLU A 29 -16.37 7.77 6.70
C GLU A 29 -15.89 7.35 5.28
N TRP A 30 -14.79 7.93 4.80
CA TRP A 30 -14.15 7.58 3.53
C TRP A 30 -12.82 6.83 3.72
N CYS A 31 -12.58 6.29 4.91
CA CYS A 31 -11.37 5.52 5.20
C CYS A 31 -11.49 4.02 4.86
N ILE A 32 -10.34 3.41 4.60
CA ILE A 32 -10.11 1.97 4.72
C ILE A 32 -9.28 1.74 5.98
N GLY A 33 -9.91 1.23 7.04
CA GLY A 33 -9.33 1.22 8.37
C GLY A 33 -9.17 2.64 8.91
N THR A 34 -7.93 3.06 9.16
CA THR A 34 -7.61 4.41 9.67
C THR A 34 -7.17 5.39 8.59
N VAL A 35 -6.95 4.90 7.36
CA VAL A 35 -6.34 5.65 6.26
C VAL A 35 -7.43 6.08 5.28
N PRO A 36 -7.55 7.39 4.96
CA PRO A 36 -8.40 7.86 3.88
C PRO A 36 -8.15 7.10 2.58
N HIS A 37 -9.23 6.67 1.92
CA HIS A 37 -9.16 5.92 0.67
C HIS A 37 -8.45 6.72 -0.45
N GLY A 38 -7.63 6.07 -1.27
CA GLY A 38 -6.80 6.73 -2.29
C GLY A 38 -7.64 7.50 -3.32
N GLY A 39 -8.69 6.88 -3.84
CA GLY A 39 -9.66 7.53 -4.74
C GLY A 39 -10.43 8.67 -4.08
N TYR A 40 -10.69 8.60 -2.76
CA TYR A 40 -11.34 9.71 -2.05
C TYR A 40 -10.37 10.89 -1.90
N THR A 41 -9.11 10.63 -1.52
CA THR A 41 -8.07 11.66 -1.52
C THR A 41 -7.88 12.27 -2.91
N THR A 42 -7.99 11.46 -3.97
CA THR A 42 -7.93 11.93 -5.36
C THR A 42 -9.14 12.82 -5.71
N ALA A 43 -10.35 12.48 -5.24
CA ALA A 43 -11.53 13.34 -5.38
C ALA A 43 -11.38 14.70 -4.65
N VAL A 44 -10.73 14.72 -3.47
CA VAL A 44 -10.38 15.98 -2.78
C VAL A 44 -9.39 16.81 -3.63
N ILE A 45 -8.42 16.16 -4.28
CA ILE A 45 -7.45 16.84 -5.18
C ILE A 45 -8.14 17.33 -6.47
N TYR A 46 -9.13 16.59 -6.98
CA TYR A 46 -9.99 17.07 -8.07
C TYR A 46 -10.68 18.38 -7.67
N GLN A 47 -11.31 18.40 -6.49
CA GLN A 47 -11.98 19.59 -5.98
C GLN A 47 -11.00 20.75 -5.69
N LEU A 48 -9.81 20.45 -5.16
CA LEU A 48 -8.72 21.43 -4.99
C LEU A 48 -8.42 22.12 -6.32
N THR A 49 -8.36 21.36 -7.41
CA THR A 49 -8.02 21.88 -8.72
C THR A 49 -9.09 22.86 -9.21
N LEU A 50 -10.37 22.49 -9.12
CA LEU A 50 -11.47 23.40 -9.45
C LEU A 50 -11.43 24.68 -8.60
N THR A 51 -11.25 24.52 -7.28
CA THR A 51 -11.15 25.64 -6.34
C THR A 51 -9.96 26.54 -6.65
N HIS A 52 -8.81 25.96 -7.03
CA HIS A 52 -7.61 26.71 -7.35
C HIS A 52 -7.81 27.59 -8.58
N PHE A 53 -8.31 27.05 -9.70
CA PHE A 53 -8.54 27.86 -10.90
C PHE A 53 -9.64 28.91 -10.71
N ALA A 54 -10.68 28.60 -9.94
CA ALA A 54 -11.70 29.59 -9.60
C ALA A 54 -11.16 30.73 -8.72
N TYR A 55 -10.23 30.44 -7.81
CA TYR A 55 -9.68 31.42 -6.86
C TYR A 55 -8.49 32.21 -7.39
N ALA A 56 -7.46 31.51 -7.90
CA ALA A 56 -6.20 32.10 -8.34
C ALA A 56 -6.26 32.61 -9.79
N HIS A 57 -7.08 31.97 -10.63
CA HIS A 57 -7.14 32.23 -12.08
C HIS A 57 -8.57 32.52 -12.60
N PRO A 58 -9.38 33.36 -11.94
CA PRO A 58 -10.82 33.52 -12.25
C PRO A 58 -11.13 34.05 -13.66
N LYS A 59 -10.13 34.59 -14.35
CA LYS A 59 -10.26 35.16 -15.71
C LYS A 59 -9.58 34.32 -16.79
N GLN A 60 -8.97 33.18 -16.42
CA GLN A 60 -8.16 32.39 -17.34
C GLN A 60 -9.01 31.65 -18.38
N HIS A 61 -10.20 31.19 -18.00
CA HIS A 61 -11.11 30.43 -18.84
C HIS A 61 -12.52 30.99 -18.71
N LYS A 62 -13.34 30.95 -19.78
CA LYS A 62 -14.74 31.41 -19.69
C LYS A 62 -15.62 30.37 -18.99
N CYS A 63 -15.32 29.10 -19.19
CA CYS A 63 -15.92 27.98 -18.50
C CYS A 63 -14.97 27.41 -17.45
N ALA A 64 -15.50 26.74 -16.44
CA ALA A 64 -14.68 26.06 -15.44
C ALA A 64 -13.75 25.04 -16.11
N ALA A 65 -12.45 25.11 -15.80
CA ALA A 65 -11.49 24.12 -16.23
C ALA A 65 -11.52 22.94 -15.25
N SER A 66 -11.76 21.74 -15.77
CA SER A 66 -11.75 20.51 -15.01
C SER A 66 -10.52 19.66 -15.34
N PRO A 67 -10.07 18.81 -14.41
CA PRO A 67 -9.01 17.85 -14.67
C PRO A 67 -9.31 16.95 -15.86
N ILE A 68 -8.33 16.81 -16.76
CA ILE A 68 -8.31 15.81 -17.84
C ILE A 68 -7.25 14.73 -17.59
N SER A 69 -6.25 15.03 -16.75
CA SER A 69 -5.25 14.06 -16.29
C SER A 69 -4.80 14.37 -14.86
N ILE A 70 -4.69 13.35 -14.01
CA ILE A 70 -4.25 13.42 -12.61
C ILE A 70 -3.17 12.35 -12.41
N GLN A 71 -1.99 12.72 -11.92
CA GLN A 71 -0.88 11.80 -11.68
C GLN A 71 -0.35 11.99 -10.26
N LEU A 72 -0.58 11.02 -9.38
CA LEU A 72 -0.29 11.12 -7.95
C LEU A 72 0.69 10.06 -7.48
N SER A 73 1.54 10.43 -6.53
CA SER A 73 2.36 9.54 -5.72
C SER A 73 1.96 9.64 -4.25
N PHE A 74 1.61 8.52 -3.65
CA PHE A 74 1.27 8.39 -2.24
C PHE A 74 2.54 8.08 -1.44
N LEU A 75 3.20 9.14 -0.97
CA LEU A 75 4.51 9.05 -0.33
C LEU A 75 4.42 8.49 1.10
N ARG A 76 3.30 8.77 1.78
CA ARG A 76 3.01 8.35 3.16
C ARG A 76 1.51 8.11 3.31
N ARG A 77 1.15 7.36 4.35
CA ARG A 77 -0.25 7.18 4.75
C ARG A 77 -0.84 8.53 5.14
N THR A 78 -1.98 8.87 4.55
CA THR A 78 -2.82 9.96 5.04
C THR A 78 -3.52 9.54 6.34
N ALA A 79 -3.98 10.52 7.09
CA ALA A 79 -4.82 10.33 8.27
C ALA A 79 -6.14 11.07 8.09
N SER A 80 -7.22 10.56 8.67
CA SER A 80 -8.41 11.39 8.85
C SER A 80 -8.08 12.60 9.73
N GLY A 81 -8.62 13.76 9.35
CA GLY A 81 -8.35 15.03 10.01
C GLY A 81 -7.93 16.14 9.04
N PRO A 82 -7.42 17.25 9.58
CA PRO A 82 -6.96 18.38 8.78
C PRO A 82 -5.87 17.99 7.78
N ALA A 83 -5.96 18.58 6.59
CA ALA A 83 -4.92 18.52 5.56
C ALA A 83 -4.74 19.92 4.96
N THR A 84 -3.50 20.24 4.61
CA THR A 84 -3.19 21.47 3.86
C THR A 84 -2.62 21.11 2.50
N PHE A 85 -2.86 21.97 1.53
CA PHE A 85 -2.34 21.83 0.19
C PHE A 85 -1.47 23.02 -0.17
N GLU A 86 -0.40 22.74 -0.90
CA GLU A 86 0.34 23.74 -1.67
C GLU A 86 0.19 23.41 -3.15
N VAL A 87 -0.06 24.44 -3.95
CA VAL A 87 -0.21 24.35 -5.40
C VAL A 87 0.87 25.20 -6.06
N GLU A 88 1.51 24.68 -7.09
CA GLU A 88 2.46 25.41 -7.91
C GLU A 88 1.94 25.44 -9.36
N ASP A 89 1.86 26.65 -9.92
CA ASP A 89 1.46 26.90 -11.29
C ASP A 89 2.61 26.57 -12.24
N VAL A 90 2.70 25.31 -12.68
CA VAL A 90 3.79 24.85 -13.57
C VAL A 90 3.62 25.44 -14.97
N LYS A 91 2.39 25.43 -15.48
CA LYS A 91 2.04 26.00 -16.79
C LYS A 91 0.59 26.48 -16.76
N ILE A 92 0.37 27.77 -17.01
CA ILE A 92 -0.97 28.33 -17.20
C ILE A 92 -1.16 28.66 -18.67
N GLY A 93 -2.11 28.00 -19.31
CA GLY A 93 -2.34 28.10 -20.75
C GLY A 93 -3.82 28.23 -21.09
N ALA A 94 -4.12 28.77 -22.28
CA ALA A 94 -5.51 28.95 -22.73
C ALA A 94 -6.23 27.62 -22.98
N ARG A 95 -5.52 26.63 -23.54
CA ARG A 95 -6.07 25.29 -23.83
C ARG A 95 -5.91 24.32 -22.67
N THR A 96 -4.73 24.28 -22.07
CA THR A 96 -4.43 23.39 -20.96
C THR A 96 -3.58 24.14 -19.94
N SER A 97 -3.84 23.87 -18.67
CA SER A 97 -2.99 24.31 -17.58
C SER A 97 -2.57 23.10 -16.75
N THR A 98 -1.34 23.11 -16.25
CA THR A 98 -0.78 22.04 -15.41
C THR A 98 -0.31 22.65 -14.10
N ILE A 99 -0.76 22.05 -13.00
CA ILE A 99 -0.37 22.42 -11.63
C ILE A 99 0.35 21.25 -10.96
N HIS A 100 1.29 21.57 -10.09
CA HIS A 100 1.91 20.61 -9.17
C HIS A 100 1.24 20.77 -7.80
N VAL A 101 0.76 19.67 -7.23
CA VAL A 101 0.02 19.65 -5.97
C VAL A 101 0.77 18.85 -4.92
N LYS A 102 0.78 19.35 -3.68
CA LYS A 102 1.30 18.64 -2.51
C LYS A 102 0.25 18.67 -1.40
N LEU A 103 -0.09 17.49 -0.86
CA LEU A 103 -0.91 17.33 0.34
C LEU A 103 0.00 17.15 1.55
N PHE A 104 -0.21 17.95 2.58
CA PHE A 104 0.52 17.92 3.84
C PHE A 104 -0.38 17.57 5.01
N GLN A 105 0.17 16.82 5.96
CA GLN A 105 -0.42 16.62 7.29
C GLN A 105 0.68 16.64 8.36
N ALA A 106 0.29 16.75 9.63
CA ALA A 106 1.23 16.73 10.75
C ALA A 106 2.11 15.48 10.70
N SER A 107 3.41 15.67 10.90
CA SER A 107 4.37 14.58 10.93
C SER A 107 4.16 13.72 12.17
N GLU A 108 4.07 12.40 11.96
CA GLU A 108 4.02 11.44 13.06
C GLU A 108 5.37 11.36 13.81
N LYS A 109 6.48 11.68 13.12
CA LYS A 109 7.85 11.51 13.66
C LYS A 109 8.43 12.80 14.22
N LYS A 110 7.94 13.95 13.78
CA LYS A 110 8.52 15.27 14.08
C LYS A 110 7.41 16.23 14.55
N PRO A 111 7.12 16.29 15.85
CA PRO A 111 6.08 17.18 16.39
C PRO A 111 6.25 18.63 15.91
N GLY A 112 5.15 19.25 15.50
CA GLY A 112 5.14 20.62 14.96
C GLY A 112 5.60 20.77 13.51
N GLN A 113 6.02 19.69 12.84
CA GLN A 113 6.34 19.70 11.40
C GLN A 113 5.23 19.09 10.56
N LEU A 114 5.22 19.42 9.27
CA LEU A 114 4.35 18.82 8.27
C LEU A 114 5.15 17.87 7.38
N ASP A 115 4.59 16.70 7.10
CA ASP A 115 5.09 15.76 6.11
C ASP A 115 4.27 15.86 4.82
N ILE A 116 4.93 15.70 3.67
CA ILE A 116 4.25 15.54 2.38
C ILE A 116 3.69 14.11 2.33
N MET A 117 2.37 14.00 2.26
CA MET A 117 1.68 12.71 2.21
C MET A 117 1.43 12.27 0.78
N VAL A 118 0.99 13.19 -0.08
CA VAL A 118 0.72 12.97 -1.51
C VAL A 118 1.33 14.10 -2.31
N ALA A 119 1.93 13.79 -3.45
CA ALA A 119 2.39 14.81 -4.41
C ALA A 119 2.10 14.36 -5.84
N GLY A 120 1.90 15.30 -6.75
CA GLY A 120 1.56 14.95 -8.13
C GLY A 120 1.24 16.13 -9.03
N TYR A 121 0.97 15.83 -10.29
CA TYR A 121 0.61 16.82 -11.30
C TYR A 121 -0.84 16.64 -11.74
N VAL A 122 -1.55 17.74 -11.91
CA VAL A 122 -2.91 17.76 -12.45
C VAL A 122 -2.92 18.66 -13.67
N THR A 123 -3.41 18.13 -14.79
CA THR A 123 -3.64 18.90 -16.02
C THR A 123 -5.12 19.11 -16.20
N VAL A 124 -5.52 20.37 -16.39
CA VAL A 124 -6.89 20.79 -16.65
C VAL A 124 -7.07 21.30 -18.07
N SER A 125 -8.30 21.21 -18.54
CA SER A 125 -8.76 21.85 -19.77
C SER A 125 -10.17 22.41 -19.53
N PRO A 126 -10.50 23.62 -20.02
CA PRO A 126 -11.88 24.06 -20.07
C PRO A 126 -12.59 23.38 -21.25
N SER A 127 -13.86 23.04 -21.07
CA SER A 127 -14.66 22.36 -22.11
C SER A 127 -14.67 23.10 -23.45
N GLU A 128 -14.62 24.44 -23.45
CA GLU A 128 -14.55 25.26 -24.67
C GLU A 128 -13.24 25.12 -25.48
N ALA A 129 -12.17 24.63 -24.84
CA ALA A 129 -10.88 24.42 -25.51
C ALA A 129 -10.68 22.98 -26.00
N GLU A 130 -11.61 22.09 -25.70
CA GLU A 130 -11.62 20.69 -26.12
C GLU A 130 -12.15 20.54 -27.55
N VAL A 131 -11.43 21.14 -28.49
CA VAL A 131 -11.72 21.04 -29.93
C VAL A 131 -10.74 20.06 -30.58
N GLY A 132 -11.27 19.08 -31.32
CA GLY A 132 -10.49 18.04 -31.97
C GLY A 132 -11.35 16.94 -32.58
N ILE A 133 -10.69 15.90 -33.09
CA ILE A 133 -11.36 14.71 -33.62
C ILE A 133 -11.88 13.88 -32.44
N SER A 134 -13.16 13.53 -32.49
CA SER A 134 -13.74 12.46 -31.69
C SER A 134 -14.06 11.29 -32.62
N ALA A 135 -13.49 10.12 -32.35
CA ALA A 135 -13.70 8.92 -33.15
C ALA A 135 -13.88 7.71 -32.22
N ASN A 136 -14.89 6.90 -32.53
CA ASN A 136 -15.05 5.61 -31.90
C ASN A 136 -13.95 4.67 -32.44
N THR A 137 -13.10 4.16 -31.55
CA THR A 137 -11.99 3.27 -31.92
C THR A 137 -12.42 1.81 -32.11
N GLY A 138 -13.69 1.49 -31.82
CA GLY A 138 -14.22 0.13 -31.79
C GLY A 138 -13.75 -0.68 -30.58
N TRP A 139 -12.99 -0.08 -29.65
CA TRP A 139 -12.55 -0.76 -28.44
C TRP A 139 -13.75 -1.15 -27.58
N LYS A 140 -13.74 -2.38 -27.10
CA LYS A 140 -14.71 -2.92 -26.14
C LYS A 140 -13.97 -3.75 -25.11
N PRO A 141 -14.49 -3.88 -23.88
CA PRO A 141 -13.90 -4.74 -22.87
C PRO A 141 -13.77 -6.19 -23.39
N HIS A 142 -12.57 -6.77 -23.25
CA HIS A 142 -12.30 -8.18 -23.58
C HIS A 142 -11.81 -8.94 -22.34
N PRO A 143 -12.32 -10.15 -22.03
CA PRO A 143 -13.47 -10.81 -22.66
C PRO A 143 -14.77 -10.01 -22.50
N ALA A 144 -15.78 -10.24 -23.33
CA ALA A 144 -17.05 -9.51 -23.23
C ALA A 144 -17.67 -9.67 -21.82
N PRO A 145 -18.28 -8.61 -21.25
CA PRO A 145 -19.00 -8.72 -19.98
C PRO A 145 -20.11 -9.77 -20.06
N VAL A 146 -20.53 -10.32 -18.92
CA VAL A 146 -21.65 -11.28 -18.91
C VAL A 146 -22.95 -10.60 -19.33
N ALA A 147 -23.80 -11.36 -20.01
CA ALA A 147 -25.09 -10.86 -20.49
C ALA A 147 -26.04 -10.50 -19.33
N GLY A 148 -26.78 -9.41 -19.54
CA GLY A 148 -27.98 -9.08 -18.79
C GLY A 148 -29.21 -9.82 -19.30
N SER A 149 -30.40 -9.41 -18.86
CA SER A 149 -31.67 -10.07 -19.23
C SER A 149 -32.27 -9.59 -20.55
N ARG A 150 -31.80 -8.47 -21.11
CA ARG A 150 -32.38 -7.89 -22.34
C ARG A 150 -32.05 -8.75 -23.56
N ALA A 151 -32.88 -8.64 -24.59
CA ALA A 151 -32.77 -9.46 -25.80
C ALA A 151 -31.44 -9.28 -26.56
N ASP A 152 -30.82 -8.11 -26.45
CA ASP A 152 -29.50 -7.79 -27.00
C ASP A 152 -28.33 -8.17 -26.07
N GLY A 153 -28.64 -8.79 -24.92
CA GLY A 153 -27.66 -9.16 -23.89
C GLY A 153 -27.25 -8.00 -22.98
N SER A 154 -27.81 -6.80 -23.15
CA SER A 154 -27.53 -5.67 -22.25
C SER A 154 -28.21 -5.84 -20.89
N VAL A 155 -27.69 -5.13 -19.89
CA VAL A 155 -28.19 -5.16 -18.51
C VAL A 155 -29.41 -4.26 -18.38
N ASP A 156 -30.50 -4.79 -17.80
CA ASP A 156 -31.60 -3.95 -17.36
C ASP A 156 -31.28 -3.28 -16.03
N LEU A 157 -30.61 -2.12 -16.10
CA LEU A 157 -30.15 -1.35 -14.93
C LEU A 157 -31.31 -0.94 -14.00
N THR A 158 -32.52 -0.76 -14.54
CA THR A 158 -33.70 -0.46 -13.72
C THR A 158 -34.09 -1.68 -12.88
N ALA A 159 -34.17 -2.87 -13.48
CA ALA A 159 -34.42 -4.12 -12.76
C ALA A 159 -33.29 -4.44 -11.77
N LEU A 160 -32.04 -4.27 -12.19
CA LEU A 160 -30.85 -4.49 -11.36
C LEU A 160 -30.87 -3.60 -10.11
N GLY A 161 -31.13 -2.31 -10.28
CA GLY A 161 -31.19 -1.35 -9.17
C GLY A 161 -32.33 -1.59 -8.18
N ARG A 162 -33.47 -2.10 -8.67
CA ARG A 162 -34.67 -2.36 -7.85
C ARG A 162 -34.65 -3.71 -7.14
N THR A 163 -34.18 -4.75 -7.81
CA THR A 163 -34.25 -6.13 -7.32
C THR A 163 -32.92 -6.67 -6.82
N GLY A 164 -31.81 -5.99 -7.16
CA GLY A 164 -30.47 -6.49 -6.94
C GLY A 164 -30.01 -7.51 -7.97
N THR A 165 -30.81 -7.83 -8.99
CA THR A 165 -30.46 -8.89 -9.96
C THR A 165 -30.90 -8.55 -11.38
N ASP A 166 -30.08 -8.90 -12.37
CA ASP A 166 -30.46 -8.88 -13.79
C ASP A 166 -29.60 -9.86 -14.60
N GLY A 167 -30.20 -10.83 -15.29
CA GLY A 167 -29.43 -11.85 -16.04
C GLY A 167 -28.44 -12.60 -15.14
N ALA A 168 -27.14 -12.48 -15.41
CA ALA A 168 -26.06 -13.00 -14.57
C ALA A 168 -25.55 -12.01 -13.50
N TRP A 169 -26.03 -10.77 -13.48
CA TRP A 169 -25.61 -9.72 -12.56
C TRP A 169 -26.36 -9.78 -11.24
N ARG A 170 -25.64 -9.63 -10.13
CA ARG A 170 -26.17 -9.64 -8.75
C ARG A 170 -25.55 -8.51 -7.95
N LYS A 171 -26.31 -7.93 -7.03
CA LYS A 171 -25.80 -6.98 -6.03
C LYS A 171 -24.77 -7.68 -5.18
N LEU A 172 -23.62 -7.04 -5.00
CA LEU A 172 -22.51 -7.54 -4.22
C LEU A 172 -22.59 -7.01 -2.80
N GLU A 173 -22.29 -7.86 -1.84
CA GLU A 173 -22.02 -7.42 -0.48
C GLU A 173 -20.53 -7.08 -0.39
N ALA A 174 -20.23 -5.80 -0.20
CA ALA A 174 -18.85 -5.39 -0.01
C ALA A 174 -18.30 -6.06 1.27
N PRO A 175 -17.16 -6.76 1.17
CA PRO A 175 -16.51 -7.41 2.32
C PRO A 175 -16.05 -6.37 3.35
N PHE A 176 -16.20 -6.69 4.64
CA PHE A 176 -15.68 -5.91 5.77
C PHE A 176 -16.05 -4.41 5.79
N THR A 177 -17.27 -4.01 5.42
CA THR A 177 -17.69 -2.59 5.34
C THR A 177 -17.52 -1.77 6.62
N ALA A 178 -17.55 -2.40 7.81
CA ALA A 178 -17.22 -1.74 9.06
C ALA A 178 -15.75 -1.22 9.11
N PHE A 179 -14.84 -1.95 8.46
CA PHE A 179 -13.44 -1.59 8.27
C PHE A 179 -13.22 -0.77 6.98
N ARG A 180 -13.81 -1.21 5.87
CA ARG A 180 -13.76 -0.57 4.54
C ARG A 180 -14.90 0.44 4.39
N LYS A 181 -14.93 1.49 5.22
CA LYS A 181 -16.04 2.47 5.27
C LYS A 181 -16.26 3.19 3.94
N ALA A 182 -15.21 3.41 3.16
CA ALA A 182 -15.33 3.92 1.80
C ALA A 182 -16.25 3.02 0.94
N ALA A 183 -16.08 1.69 0.99
CA ALA A 183 -16.92 0.77 0.22
C ALA A 183 -18.42 0.83 0.61
N ALA A 184 -18.78 1.41 1.77
CA ALA A 184 -20.18 1.65 2.15
C ALA A 184 -20.81 2.86 1.44
N GLN A 185 -20.03 3.66 0.72
CA GLN A 185 -20.49 4.86 0.00
C GLN A 185 -21.04 4.56 -1.40
N ILE A 186 -21.14 3.27 -1.76
CA ILE A 186 -21.56 2.80 -3.09
C ILE A 186 -22.37 1.51 -2.98
N GLU A 187 -23.07 1.19 -4.06
CA GLU A 187 -23.54 -0.17 -4.32
C GLU A 187 -22.77 -0.71 -5.52
N LEU A 188 -22.32 -1.96 -5.40
CA LEU A 188 -21.65 -2.69 -6.47
C LEU A 188 -22.51 -3.87 -6.92
N PHE A 189 -22.44 -4.17 -8.20
CA PHE A 189 -23.14 -5.30 -8.81
C PHE A 189 -22.16 -5.99 -9.74
N GLY A 190 -22.06 -7.31 -9.62
CA GLY A 190 -21.10 -8.11 -10.35
C GLY A 190 -21.69 -9.41 -10.86
N PRO A 191 -20.94 -10.13 -11.70
CA PRO A 191 -21.36 -11.39 -12.30
C PRO A 191 -21.36 -12.55 -11.30
N GLY A 192 -22.47 -13.31 -11.26
CA GLY A 192 -22.54 -14.68 -10.77
C GLY A 192 -22.85 -14.90 -9.28
N ASP A 193 -22.97 -16.19 -8.94
CA ASP A 193 -22.98 -16.76 -7.60
C ASP A 193 -21.55 -16.85 -7.02
N VAL A 194 -21.43 -17.24 -5.74
CA VAL A 194 -20.15 -17.27 -5.00
C VAL A 194 -19.04 -18.02 -5.75
N GLU A 195 -19.38 -19.13 -6.41
CA GLU A 195 -18.44 -19.99 -7.13
C GLU A 195 -17.91 -19.32 -8.41
N THR A 196 -18.77 -18.58 -9.11
CA THR A 196 -18.40 -17.78 -10.29
C THR A 196 -17.52 -16.58 -9.91
N GLN A 197 -17.77 -15.96 -8.76
CA GLN A 197 -16.92 -14.89 -8.25
C GLN A 197 -15.54 -15.41 -7.85
N GLN A 198 -15.49 -16.59 -7.23
CA GLN A 198 -14.24 -17.22 -6.79
C GLN A 198 -13.32 -17.59 -7.97
N LYS A 199 -13.86 -18.17 -9.05
CA LYS A 199 -13.11 -18.44 -10.30
C LYS A 199 -12.59 -17.19 -11.02
N ARG A 200 -13.20 -16.02 -10.81
CA ARG A 200 -12.78 -14.77 -11.46
C ARG A 200 -11.69 -14.05 -10.69
N SER A 201 -11.72 -14.15 -9.37
CA SER A 201 -10.59 -13.76 -8.52
C SER A 201 -9.30 -14.50 -8.92
N GLU A 202 -9.39 -15.71 -9.50
CA GLU A 202 -8.23 -16.43 -10.03
C GLU A 202 -7.60 -15.77 -11.26
N ASN A 203 -8.39 -15.04 -12.06
CA ASN A 203 -7.94 -14.38 -13.29
C ASN A 203 -7.65 -12.87 -13.11
N MET A 204 -7.79 -12.34 -11.90
CA MET A 204 -7.55 -10.93 -11.57
C MET A 204 -8.26 -9.93 -12.52
N LEU A 205 -9.47 -10.30 -12.95
CA LEU A 205 -10.32 -9.54 -13.86
C LEU A 205 -11.71 -9.40 -13.21
N ILE A 206 -12.12 -8.17 -12.93
CA ILE A 206 -13.40 -7.86 -12.29
C ILE A 206 -14.22 -6.94 -13.18
N ASP A 207 -15.50 -7.30 -13.32
CA ASP A 207 -16.53 -6.49 -13.95
C ASP A 207 -17.51 -6.04 -12.87
N GLN A 208 -17.79 -4.73 -12.78
CA GLN A 208 -18.76 -4.22 -11.83
C GLN A 208 -19.57 -3.05 -12.39
N TRP A 209 -20.88 -3.09 -12.16
CA TRP A 209 -21.74 -1.91 -12.20
C TRP A 209 -21.75 -1.25 -10.83
N ALA A 210 -21.76 0.07 -10.79
CA ALA A 210 -21.69 0.83 -9.55
C ALA A 210 -22.72 1.95 -9.50
N ARG A 211 -23.35 2.12 -8.33
CA ARG A 211 -24.14 3.32 -7.98
C ARG A 211 -23.49 4.08 -6.85
N PHE A 212 -23.46 5.39 -6.95
CA PHE A 212 -22.95 6.25 -5.87
C PHE A 212 -24.03 6.47 -4.80
N ARG A 213 -23.70 6.17 -3.54
CA ARG A 213 -24.58 6.23 -2.38
C ARG A 213 -23.89 6.90 -1.18
N PRO A 214 -23.41 8.15 -1.32
CA PRO A 214 -22.63 8.80 -0.28
C PRO A 214 -23.49 9.03 0.97
N GLY A 215 -23.09 8.46 2.10
CA GLY A 215 -23.85 8.46 3.34
C GLY A 215 -25.14 7.64 3.28
N GLY A 216 -25.26 6.71 2.31
CA GLY A 216 -26.47 5.94 2.07
C GLY A 216 -27.54 6.67 1.26
N ASP A 217 -27.21 7.82 0.65
CA ASP A 217 -28.15 8.58 -0.17
C ASP A 217 -28.54 7.82 -1.46
N VAL A 218 -29.76 7.30 -1.51
CA VAL A 218 -30.34 6.60 -2.67
C VAL A 218 -30.56 7.49 -3.88
N SER A 219 -30.50 8.82 -3.71
CA SER A 219 -30.53 9.80 -4.80
C SER A 219 -29.13 10.20 -5.28
N GLY A 220 -28.07 9.61 -4.71
CA GLY A 220 -26.70 9.89 -5.11
C GLY A 220 -26.44 9.66 -6.60
N ARG A 221 -25.51 10.45 -7.16
CA ARG A 221 -25.12 10.43 -8.58
C ARG A 221 -23.61 10.45 -8.75
N TRP A 222 -23.08 9.76 -9.74
CA TRP A 222 -21.69 9.92 -10.14
C TRP A 222 -21.49 11.29 -10.76
N THR A 223 -20.73 12.14 -10.07
CA THR A 223 -20.15 13.38 -10.61
C THR A 223 -18.71 13.13 -11.04
N GLU A 224 -18.09 14.03 -11.79
CA GLU A 224 -16.70 13.84 -12.25
C GLU A 224 -15.71 13.66 -11.09
N ALA A 225 -15.86 14.43 -10.01
CA ALA A 225 -15.05 14.25 -8.81
C ALA A 225 -15.27 12.86 -8.16
N ALA A 226 -16.50 12.32 -8.23
CA ALA A 226 -16.80 10.98 -7.74
C ALA A 226 -16.24 9.87 -8.65
N VAL A 227 -16.01 10.12 -9.94
CA VAL A 227 -15.32 9.17 -10.85
C VAL A 227 -13.89 8.92 -10.39
N ALA A 228 -13.18 9.96 -9.93
CA ALA A 228 -11.84 9.80 -9.35
C ALA A 228 -11.84 8.86 -8.12
N TYR A 229 -12.96 8.82 -7.40
CA TYR A 229 -13.17 7.86 -6.31
C TYR A 229 -13.47 6.44 -6.82
N LEU A 230 -14.30 6.29 -7.85
CA LEU A 230 -14.63 4.99 -8.46
C LEU A 230 -13.40 4.30 -9.08
N ILE A 231 -12.48 5.07 -9.66
CA ILE A 231 -11.23 4.59 -10.26
C ILE A 231 -10.35 3.79 -9.27
N ASP A 232 -10.53 3.98 -7.97
CA ASP A 232 -9.78 3.27 -6.94
C ASP A 232 -10.64 2.29 -6.13
N MET A 233 -11.83 1.94 -6.63
CA MET A 233 -12.82 1.20 -5.85
C MET A 233 -13.10 -0.18 -6.42
N PHE A 234 -12.40 -1.19 -5.91
CA PHE A 234 -12.48 -2.58 -6.40
C PHE A 234 -12.38 -3.61 -5.26
N PRO A 235 -13.30 -3.60 -4.28
CA PRO A 235 -13.20 -4.45 -3.09
C PRO A 235 -13.14 -5.95 -3.41
N MET A 236 -13.80 -6.40 -4.49
CA MET A 236 -13.74 -7.82 -4.91
C MET A 236 -12.37 -8.26 -5.41
N MET A 237 -11.61 -7.34 -6.03
CA MET A 237 -10.23 -7.64 -6.44
C MET A 237 -9.31 -7.78 -5.23
N LEU A 238 -9.53 -6.96 -4.18
CA LEU A 238 -8.77 -7.07 -2.93
C LEU A 238 -8.98 -8.43 -2.25
N ASP A 239 -10.21 -8.96 -2.29
CA ASP A 239 -10.48 -10.31 -1.79
C ASP A 239 -9.77 -11.39 -2.62
N GLY A 240 -9.64 -11.18 -3.93
CA GLY A 240 -8.81 -12.03 -4.80
C GLY A 240 -7.33 -11.98 -4.43
N PHE A 241 -6.78 -10.79 -4.16
CA PHE A 241 -5.41 -10.66 -3.64
C PHE A 241 -5.25 -11.34 -2.27
N ASP A 242 -6.25 -11.24 -1.39
CA ASP A 242 -6.21 -11.90 -0.08
C ASP A 242 -6.14 -13.42 -0.23
N ALA A 243 -6.92 -13.99 -1.15
CA ALA A 243 -6.85 -15.41 -1.49
C ALA A 243 -5.48 -15.80 -2.07
N MET A 244 -4.97 -15.04 -3.05
CA MET A 244 -3.67 -15.29 -3.68
C MET A 244 -2.52 -15.24 -2.66
N SER A 245 -2.54 -14.24 -1.78
CA SER A 245 -1.50 -14.02 -0.76
C SER A 245 -1.54 -15.10 0.32
N ALA A 246 -2.73 -15.53 0.74
CA ALA A 246 -2.89 -16.65 1.67
C ALA A 246 -2.39 -17.98 1.06
N THR A 247 -2.68 -18.25 -0.22
CA THR A 247 -2.18 -19.44 -0.92
C THR A 247 -0.65 -19.44 -1.02
N ALA A 248 -0.04 -18.31 -1.38
CA ALA A 248 1.41 -18.18 -1.46
C ALA A 248 2.09 -18.41 -0.10
N THR A 249 1.55 -17.79 0.95
CA THR A 249 2.11 -17.90 2.31
C THR A 249 1.96 -19.31 2.88
N ALA A 250 0.81 -19.95 2.68
CA ALA A 250 0.58 -21.35 3.05
C ALA A 250 1.57 -22.30 2.34
N LYS A 251 1.86 -22.07 1.06
CA LYS A 251 2.82 -22.86 0.28
C LYS A 251 4.25 -22.70 0.81
N GLU A 252 4.65 -21.49 1.18
CA GLU A 252 5.98 -21.22 1.76
C GLU A 252 6.14 -21.81 3.17
N ARG A 253 5.08 -21.82 3.98
CA ARG A 253 5.11 -22.23 5.39
C ARG A 253 4.67 -23.68 5.65
N GLY A 254 4.10 -24.36 4.65
CA GLY A 254 3.56 -25.71 4.80
C GLY A 254 2.31 -25.80 5.71
N THR A 255 1.56 -24.71 5.86
CA THR A 255 0.37 -24.61 6.72
C THR A 255 -0.94 -24.64 5.91
N SER A 256 -2.09 -24.79 6.57
CA SER A 256 -3.40 -24.86 5.91
C SER A 256 -3.96 -23.46 5.55
N LEU A 257 -4.71 -23.35 4.44
CA LEU A 257 -5.26 -22.08 3.93
C LEU A 257 -6.23 -21.34 4.89
N ALA A 258 -6.80 -22.01 5.89
CA ALA A 258 -7.87 -21.46 6.72
C ALA A 258 -7.38 -20.38 7.71
N GLU A 259 -6.08 -20.32 8.04
CA GLU A 259 -5.54 -19.48 9.12
C GLU A 259 -5.12 -18.06 8.68
N GLU A 260 -5.16 -17.70 7.38
CA GLU A 260 -4.42 -16.52 6.87
C GLU A 260 -5.21 -15.47 6.07
N LYS A 261 -6.51 -15.63 5.83
CA LYS A 261 -7.31 -14.72 4.96
C LYS A 261 -7.43 -13.25 5.41
N ALA A 262 -6.88 -12.84 6.56
CA ALA A 262 -7.07 -11.50 7.14
C ALA A 262 -5.76 -10.72 7.38
N LYS A 263 -4.69 -11.00 6.62
CA LYS A 263 -3.34 -10.49 6.94
C LYS A 263 -2.73 -9.52 5.93
N PHE A 264 -3.43 -9.02 4.91
CA PHE A 264 -2.82 -8.13 3.90
C PHE A 264 -3.51 -6.76 3.76
N TRP A 265 -2.71 -5.75 3.41
CA TRP A 265 -3.13 -4.40 3.05
C TRP A 265 -2.43 -4.02 1.75
N TYR A 266 -3.16 -3.31 0.90
CA TYR A 266 -2.74 -2.99 -0.46
C TYR A 266 -2.61 -1.47 -0.66
N PRO A 267 -1.54 -0.83 -0.16
CA PRO A 267 -1.35 0.60 -0.36
C PRO A 267 -1.03 0.89 -1.82
N THR A 268 -1.75 1.86 -2.38
CA THR A 268 -1.40 2.51 -3.64
C THR A 268 -0.11 3.31 -3.46
N VAL A 269 0.82 3.15 -4.39
CA VAL A 269 2.08 3.90 -4.50
C VAL A 269 1.91 5.05 -5.48
N THR A 270 1.35 4.76 -6.65
CA THR A 270 1.02 5.76 -7.66
C THR A 270 -0.37 5.51 -8.23
N LEU A 271 -1.06 6.58 -8.60
CA LEU A 271 -2.35 6.56 -9.29
C LEU A 271 -2.33 7.59 -10.40
N ASN A 272 -2.59 7.14 -11.63
CA ASN A 272 -2.86 8.01 -12.77
C ASN A 272 -4.32 7.87 -13.17
N VAL A 273 -4.96 8.99 -13.49
CA VAL A 273 -6.35 9.06 -13.97
C VAL A 273 -6.38 9.92 -15.22
N ASP A 274 -6.91 9.39 -16.31
CA ASP A 274 -7.18 10.13 -17.55
C ASP A 274 -8.68 10.19 -17.78
N ILE A 275 -9.23 11.40 -17.83
CA ILE A 275 -10.66 11.63 -18.06
C ILE A 275 -10.88 11.84 -19.55
N LYS A 276 -11.82 11.09 -20.11
CA LYS A 276 -12.06 11.00 -21.56
C LYS A 276 -13.37 11.64 -21.98
N LYS A 277 -14.37 11.64 -21.09
CA LYS A 277 -15.71 12.20 -21.35
C LYS A 277 -16.24 12.88 -20.09
N HIS A 278 -16.74 14.10 -20.27
CA HIS A 278 -17.42 14.83 -19.21
C HIS A 278 -18.78 14.23 -18.89
N LEU A 279 -19.14 14.24 -17.60
CA LEU A 279 -20.48 13.84 -17.16
C LEU A 279 -21.42 15.07 -17.14
N PRO A 280 -22.75 14.86 -17.28
CA PRO A 280 -23.73 15.90 -17.03
C PRO A 280 -23.59 16.52 -15.63
N ALA A 281 -24.01 17.77 -15.47
CA ALA A 281 -23.87 18.51 -14.21
C ALA A 281 -24.69 17.88 -13.06
N GLU A 282 -25.82 17.26 -13.40
CA GLU A 282 -26.66 16.48 -12.50
C GLU A 282 -26.07 15.12 -12.12
N GLY A 283 -25.01 14.69 -12.81
CA GLY A 283 -24.39 13.37 -12.68
C GLY A 283 -25.25 12.23 -13.25
N VAL A 284 -24.69 11.03 -13.23
CA VAL A 284 -25.36 9.81 -13.74
C VAL A 284 -25.58 8.80 -12.62
N GLU A 285 -26.61 7.96 -12.71
CA GLU A 285 -26.87 6.95 -11.67
C GLU A 285 -25.89 5.78 -11.74
N TRP A 286 -25.61 5.30 -12.95
CA TRP A 286 -24.82 4.10 -13.19
C TRP A 286 -23.51 4.42 -13.90
N LEU A 287 -22.46 3.75 -13.47
CA LEU A 287 -21.22 3.60 -14.21
C LEU A 287 -20.80 2.14 -14.13
N TYR A 288 -20.23 1.65 -15.21
CA TYR A 288 -19.56 0.36 -15.24
C TYR A 288 -18.06 0.59 -15.04
N SER A 289 -17.38 -0.35 -14.38
CA SER A 289 -15.92 -0.39 -14.37
C SER A 289 -15.41 -1.80 -14.57
N ARG A 290 -14.37 -1.92 -15.39
CA ARG A 290 -13.55 -3.12 -15.53
C ARG A 290 -12.22 -2.88 -14.84
N ILE A 291 -11.83 -3.83 -14.00
CA ILE A 291 -10.58 -3.80 -13.24
C ILE A 291 -9.73 -5.01 -13.61
N GLU A 292 -8.47 -4.76 -13.96
CA GLU A 292 -7.53 -5.79 -14.42
C GLU A 292 -6.18 -5.65 -13.70
N THR A 293 -5.60 -6.77 -13.29
CA THR A 293 -4.18 -6.85 -12.89
C THR A 293 -3.47 -7.82 -13.82
N LYS A 294 -2.39 -7.35 -14.45
CA LYS A 294 -1.59 -8.16 -15.37
C LYS A 294 -0.61 -9.05 -14.64
N VAL A 295 0.10 -8.49 -13.65
CA VAL A 295 1.18 -9.20 -12.94
C VAL A 295 1.31 -8.72 -11.50
N VAL A 296 1.27 -9.69 -10.58
CA VAL A 296 1.84 -9.52 -9.24
C VAL A 296 3.26 -10.05 -9.23
N ARG A 297 4.24 -9.22 -8.87
CA ARG A 297 5.65 -9.63 -8.82
C ARG A 297 6.37 -8.96 -7.66
N ASP A 298 7.00 -9.79 -6.83
CA ASP A 298 7.80 -9.37 -5.67
C ASP A 298 7.03 -8.40 -4.74
N GLY A 299 5.75 -8.70 -4.49
CA GLY A 299 4.88 -7.88 -3.65
C GLY A 299 4.45 -6.55 -4.28
N ARG A 300 4.63 -6.35 -5.59
CA ARG A 300 4.07 -5.21 -6.35
C ARG A 300 2.96 -5.70 -7.27
N THR A 301 1.93 -4.89 -7.43
CA THR A 301 0.81 -5.15 -8.33
C THR A 301 0.57 -3.95 -9.24
N ASP A 302 0.24 -4.21 -10.50
CA ASP A 302 -0.47 -3.24 -11.34
C ASP A 302 -1.98 -3.39 -11.15
N ILE A 303 -2.72 -2.29 -11.25
CA ILE A 303 -4.19 -2.31 -11.30
C ILE A 303 -4.61 -1.30 -12.36
N GLU A 304 -5.33 -1.75 -13.37
CA GLU A 304 -5.91 -0.93 -14.41
C GLU A 304 -7.42 -0.90 -14.25
N VAL A 305 -8.01 0.30 -14.34
CA VAL A 305 -9.45 0.50 -14.23
C VAL A 305 -9.95 1.26 -15.44
N THR A 306 -10.91 0.71 -16.16
CA THR A 306 -11.61 1.43 -17.23
C THR A 306 -13.06 1.66 -16.80
N VAL A 307 -13.47 2.92 -16.74
CA VAL A 307 -14.84 3.33 -16.38
C VAL A 307 -15.62 3.64 -17.65
N LEU A 308 -16.81 3.06 -17.78
CA LEU A 308 -17.72 3.23 -18.91
C LEU A 308 -19.08 3.76 -18.44
N ASP A 309 -19.79 4.44 -19.32
CA ASP A 309 -21.21 4.75 -19.14
C ASP A 309 -22.12 3.61 -19.61
N GLU A 310 -23.44 3.85 -19.56
CA GLU A 310 -24.48 2.89 -19.94
C GLU A 310 -24.43 2.51 -21.43
N ASP A 311 -23.90 3.39 -22.28
CA ASP A 311 -23.75 3.18 -23.72
C ASP A 311 -22.41 2.49 -24.07
N GLY A 312 -21.57 2.25 -23.07
CA GLY A 312 -20.26 1.62 -23.22
C GLY A 312 -19.16 2.59 -23.69
N GLU A 313 -19.39 3.91 -23.61
CA GLU A 313 -18.36 4.90 -23.91
C GLU A 313 -17.41 5.09 -22.72
N VAL A 314 -16.12 5.30 -23.02
CA VAL A 314 -15.09 5.46 -21.99
C VAL A 314 -15.21 6.82 -21.32
N ILE A 315 -15.44 6.80 -20.01
CA ILE A 315 -15.48 8.00 -19.15
C ILE A 315 -14.09 8.33 -18.61
N ALA A 316 -13.41 7.33 -18.05
CA ALA A 316 -12.10 7.51 -17.45
C ALA A 316 -11.28 6.21 -17.49
N ILE A 317 -9.96 6.36 -17.46
CA ILE A 317 -9.00 5.27 -17.38
C ILE A 317 -8.09 5.54 -16.18
N GLY A 318 -7.82 4.51 -15.40
CA GLY A 318 -6.96 4.56 -14.22
C GLY A 318 -5.86 3.52 -14.31
N THR A 319 -4.65 3.88 -13.88
CA THR A 319 -3.55 2.92 -13.69
C THR A 319 -2.93 3.14 -12.33
N GLN A 320 -2.69 2.06 -11.59
CA GLN A 320 -2.12 2.11 -10.27
C GLN A 320 -0.99 1.12 -10.08
N ILE A 321 -0.02 1.52 -9.25
CA ILE A 321 0.93 0.59 -8.66
C ILE A 321 0.53 0.41 -7.20
N GLY A 322 0.24 -0.82 -6.81
CA GLY A 322 0.00 -1.21 -5.42
C GLY A 322 1.14 -2.05 -4.85
N LEU A 323 1.22 -2.14 -3.54
CA LEU A 323 2.05 -3.14 -2.84
C LEU A 323 1.16 -4.19 -2.19
N VAL A 324 1.69 -5.40 -1.99
CA VAL A 324 1.11 -6.43 -1.14
C VAL A 324 1.91 -6.45 0.16
N VAL A 325 1.34 -5.95 1.25
CA VAL A 325 2.03 -5.88 2.55
C VAL A 325 1.15 -6.43 3.67
N GLY A 326 1.74 -6.80 4.80
CA GLY A 326 0.96 -7.24 5.95
C GLY A 326 -0.02 -6.18 6.47
N ALA A 327 -1.24 -6.57 6.85
CA ALA A 327 -2.32 -5.71 7.35
C ALA A 327 -1.94 -4.97 8.64
N SER A 328 -0.96 -5.49 9.41
CA SER A 328 -0.36 -4.76 10.54
C SER A 328 0.24 -3.41 10.15
N ARG A 329 0.59 -3.19 8.87
CA ARG A 329 0.98 -1.87 8.36
C ARG A 329 -0.19 -0.92 8.13
N ASN A 330 -1.45 -1.36 8.25
CA ASN A 330 -2.66 -0.52 8.22
C ASN A 330 -3.24 -0.35 9.64
N VAL A 331 -3.49 -1.47 10.33
CA VAL A 331 -4.18 -1.50 11.63
C VAL A 331 -3.25 -1.47 12.84
N GLY A 332 -1.95 -1.67 12.64
CA GLY A 332 -0.98 -1.51 13.72
C GLY A 332 -1.15 -0.13 14.32
N THR A 333 -1.26 -0.07 15.64
CA THR A 333 -1.20 1.19 16.39
C THR A 333 -0.11 2.05 15.76
N ARG A 334 -0.42 3.31 15.46
CA ARG A 334 0.60 4.32 15.18
C ARG A 334 1.62 4.13 16.28
N LYS A 335 2.76 3.48 15.99
CA LYS A 335 3.64 2.99 17.03
C LYS A 335 4.13 4.20 17.76
N HIS A 336 3.56 4.46 18.94
CA HIS A 336 4.21 4.96 20.13
C HIS A 336 3.19 4.82 21.26
N HIS A 337 3.56 4.04 22.29
CA HIS A 337 3.02 4.04 23.67
C HIS A 337 2.19 2.86 24.23
N ASP A 338 2.18 1.65 23.66
CA ASP A 338 1.79 0.45 24.44
C ASP A 338 2.96 -0.49 24.76
N TYR A 339 4.16 -0.20 24.27
CA TYR A 339 5.38 -0.75 24.86
C TYR A 339 5.77 0.18 26.00
N ASP A 340 5.33 -0.13 27.20
CA ASP A 340 5.82 0.54 28.40
C ASP A 340 7.27 0.09 28.62
N PHE A 341 8.21 0.89 28.13
CA PHE A 341 9.64 0.64 28.25
C PHE A 341 10.09 0.43 29.71
N GLY A 342 9.39 1.00 30.69
CA GLY A 342 9.68 0.82 32.12
C GLY A 342 9.16 -0.49 32.71
N THR A 343 8.26 -1.18 32.03
CA THR A 343 7.71 -2.48 32.45
C THR A 343 7.89 -3.61 31.44
N ALA A 344 8.34 -3.35 30.23
CA ALA A 344 8.56 -4.36 29.21
C ALA A 344 9.60 -5.40 29.64
N HIS A 345 10.66 -4.97 30.33
CA HIS A 345 11.67 -5.84 30.96
C HIS A 345 11.14 -6.61 32.19
N LYS A 346 9.93 -6.25 32.68
CA LYS A 346 9.21 -6.98 33.74
C LYS A 346 8.30 -8.06 33.16
N THR A 347 8.14 -8.12 31.83
CA THR A 347 7.42 -9.20 31.17
C THR A 347 8.26 -10.47 31.24
N LYS A 348 7.82 -11.45 32.04
CA LYS A 348 8.46 -12.76 32.19
C LYS A 348 8.21 -13.65 30.97
N SER A 349 8.53 -13.19 29.77
CA SER A 349 8.54 -14.04 28.60
C SER A 349 9.73 -15.00 28.71
N ILE A 350 9.45 -16.21 29.18
CA ILE A 350 10.42 -17.29 29.28
C ILE A 350 10.70 -17.80 27.86
N LEU A 351 11.92 -17.58 27.37
CA LEU A 351 12.35 -18.01 26.04
C LEU A 351 13.06 -19.36 26.15
N PRO A 352 12.54 -20.45 25.60
CA PRO A 352 13.20 -21.74 25.73
C PRO A 352 14.56 -21.74 25.01
N VAL A 353 15.65 -21.83 25.78
CA VAL A 353 17.02 -21.81 25.27
C VAL A 353 17.53 -23.23 24.98
N TYR A 354 18.20 -23.38 23.85
CA TYR A 354 18.92 -24.61 23.52
C TYR A 354 20.36 -24.26 23.17
N VAL A 355 21.29 -25.03 23.69
CA VAL A 355 22.72 -24.87 23.44
C VAL A 355 23.18 -25.97 22.52
N LEU A 356 23.87 -25.60 21.45
CA LEU A 356 24.51 -26.56 20.56
C LEU A 356 25.81 -27.03 21.23
N GLN A 357 25.87 -28.31 21.62
CA GLN A 357 27.05 -28.89 22.25
C GLN A 357 27.56 -30.10 21.47
N GLN A 358 28.88 -30.23 21.37
CA GLN A 358 29.52 -31.38 20.75
C GLN A 358 29.44 -32.59 21.68
N VAL A 359 28.68 -33.60 21.29
CA VAL A 359 28.51 -34.83 22.06
C VAL A 359 29.61 -35.80 21.62
N LYS A 360 30.44 -36.23 22.58
CA LYS A 360 31.81 -36.78 22.40
C LYS A 360 31.99 -37.94 21.39
N ARG A 361 30.95 -38.51 20.77
CA ARG A 361 31.05 -39.49 19.66
C ARG A 361 29.93 -39.48 18.60
N ARG A 362 29.00 -38.51 18.59
CA ARG A 362 27.85 -38.48 17.64
C ARG A 362 27.65 -37.16 16.87
N GLY A 363 28.57 -36.22 16.99
CA GLY A 363 28.48 -34.90 16.35
C GLY A 363 27.89 -33.83 17.28
N TRP A 364 27.39 -32.75 16.71
CA TRP A 364 26.75 -31.65 17.45
C TRP A 364 25.29 -31.98 17.76
N GLY A 365 24.88 -31.74 19.00
CA GLY A 365 23.50 -31.92 19.45
C GLY A 365 22.95 -30.63 20.06
N LEU A 366 21.67 -30.34 19.79
CA LEU A 366 20.95 -29.28 20.48
C LEU A 366 20.49 -29.81 21.84
N MET A 367 20.97 -29.22 22.93
CA MET A 367 20.56 -29.61 24.28
C MET A 367 19.73 -28.50 24.91
N ARG A 368 18.61 -28.90 25.52
CA ARG A 368 17.75 -27.97 26.24
C ARG A 368 18.53 -27.38 27.42
N TRP A 369 18.49 -26.06 27.55
CA TRP A 369 19.19 -25.34 28.61
C TRP A 369 18.22 -24.44 29.40
N PRO A 370 17.40 -25.01 30.29
CA PRO A 370 16.32 -24.26 30.95
C PRO A 370 16.79 -23.11 31.85
N GLN A 371 18.04 -23.19 32.32
CA GLN A 371 18.63 -22.22 33.24
C GLN A 371 18.74 -20.82 32.62
N GLU A 372 18.74 -20.72 31.29
CA GLU A 372 18.85 -19.44 30.57
C GLU A 372 17.51 -18.93 30.04
N ASP A 373 16.39 -19.61 30.32
CA ASP A 373 15.12 -19.23 29.71
C ASP A 373 14.54 -17.92 30.22
N GLU A 374 14.70 -17.66 31.52
CA GLU A 374 14.28 -16.42 32.16
C GLU A 374 15.36 -15.33 31.97
N PRO A 375 16.67 -15.60 32.15
CA PRO A 375 17.72 -14.59 31.97
C PRO A 375 17.93 -14.08 30.54
N LEU A 376 17.67 -14.88 29.49
CA LEU A 376 17.93 -14.47 28.11
C LEU A 376 17.12 -13.23 27.70
N GLY A 377 15.85 -13.15 28.12
CA GLY A 377 15.00 -12.00 27.83
C GLY A 377 15.57 -10.70 28.40
N ALA A 378 16.15 -10.75 29.61
CA ALA A 378 16.80 -9.60 30.23
C ALA A 378 18.08 -9.19 29.50
N LYS A 379 18.93 -10.17 29.15
CA LYS A 379 20.18 -9.93 28.42
C LYS A 379 19.94 -9.31 27.03
N LEU A 380 18.88 -9.75 26.34
CA LEU A 380 18.45 -9.16 25.06
C LEU A 380 18.01 -7.70 25.23
N ALA A 381 17.25 -7.40 26.28
CA ALA A 381 16.81 -6.05 26.58
C ALA A 381 18.00 -5.11 26.85
N ASP A 382 18.98 -5.57 27.63
CA ASP A 382 20.20 -4.79 27.93
C ASP A 382 21.00 -4.48 26.66
N LEU A 383 21.12 -5.47 25.76
CA LEU A 383 21.80 -5.28 24.47
C LEU A 383 21.12 -4.25 23.57
N HIS A 384 19.79 -4.20 23.57
CA HIS A 384 19.04 -3.17 22.83
C HIS A 384 19.17 -1.79 23.48
N ASN A 385 19.21 -1.72 24.81
CA ASN A 385 19.42 -0.46 25.55
C ASN A 385 20.81 0.14 25.25
N LEU A 386 21.84 -0.70 25.12
CA LEU A 386 23.21 -0.25 24.85
C LEU A 386 23.46 0.17 23.40
N ASN A 387 22.82 -0.50 22.43
CA ASN A 387 23.16 -0.34 21.00
C ASN A 387 22.09 0.41 20.18
N GLY A 388 20.93 0.71 20.73
CA GLY A 388 19.81 1.30 19.99
C GLY A 388 18.96 0.26 19.24
N PHE A 389 17.70 0.60 18.98
CA PHE A 389 16.67 -0.38 18.60
C PHE A 389 16.72 -0.84 17.13
N ASP A 390 17.41 -0.11 16.26
CA ASP A 390 17.53 -0.42 14.82
C ASP A 390 18.90 -1.02 14.44
N VAL A 391 19.75 -1.33 15.43
CA VAL A 391 21.08 -1.90 15.22
C VAL A 391 21.00 -3.43 15.29
N ALA A 392 21.55 -4.12 14.28
CA ALA A 392 21.72 -5.56 14.32
C ALA A 392 22.59 -5.92 15.52
N THR A 393 22.02 -6.63 16.51
CA THR A 393 22.76 -6.96 17.73
C THR A 393 23.86 -7.98 17.39
N PRO A 394 25.11 -7.80 17.86
CA PRO A 394 26.26 -8.60 17.40
C PRO A 394 26.18 -10.11 17.71
N PHE A 395 25.20 -10.52 18.52
CA PHE A 395 25.20 -11.81 19.20
C PHE A 395 24.01 -12.71 18.83
N LEU A 396 23.07 -12.24 18.00
CA LEU A 396 21.92 -13.03 17.57
C LEU A 396 21.78 -13.10 16.06
N GLU A 397 22.30 -14.17 15.47
CA GLU A 397 21.72 -14.68 14.23
C GLU A 397 20.46 -15.50 14.54
N ASN A 398 19.33 -15.07 13.99
CA ASN A 398 18.07 -15.82 14.05
C ASN A 398 18.11 -16.97 13.03
N HIS A 399 18.27 -18.21 13.50
CA HIS A 399 18.29 -19.41 12.66
C HIS A 399 16.98 -20.20 12.67
N ASN A 400 15.88 -19.65 13.20
CA ASN A 400 14.60 -20.37 13.29
C ASN A 400 14.04 -20.76 11.90
N SER A 401 14.43 -20.05 10.84
CA SER A 401 14.09 -20.41 9.45
C SER A 401 14.92 -21.54 8.86
N ARG A 402 16.00 -21.97 9.52
CA ARG A 402 16.92 -23.03 9.04
C ARG A 402 16.75 -24.37 9.76
N VAL A 403 15.92 -24.44 10.79
CA VAL A 403 15.64 -25.68 11.54
C VAL A 403 14.32 -26.26 11.06
N THR A 404 14.33 -26.90 9.89
CA THR A 404 13.27 -27.85 9.52
C THR A 404 13.54 -29.18 10.22
N VAL A 405 12.51 -29.74 10.87
CA VAL A 405 12.56 -31.07 11.49
C VAL A 405 12.59 -32.13 10.39
N LYS A 406 13.75 -32.29 9.76
CA LYS A 406 14.25 -33.45 9.00
C LYS A 406 15.58 -33.02 8.38
N ASP A 407 16.56 -33.90 8.49
CA ASP A 407 17.90 -33.79 7.92
C ASP A 407 18.92 -32.95 8.70
N ALA A 408 19.29 -33.52 9.85
CA ALA A 408 20.66 -33.44 10.32
C ALA A 408 21.58 -34.27 9.38
N TYR A 409 21.91 -33.74 8.20
CA TYR A 409 23.16 -34.01 7.46
C TYR A 409 23.15 -33.21 6.13
N ALA A 410 24.20 -32.41 5.92
CA ALA A 410 24.57 -31.72 4.67
C ALA A 410 23.75 -30.49 4.22
N GLN A 411 24.36 -29.30 4.28
CA GLN A 411 24.83 -28.55 3.10
C GLN A 411 25.47 -27.21 3.48
N TRP A 412 26.55 -26.85 2.78
CA TRP A 412 27.40 -25.66 2.96
C TRP A 412 27.65 -25.02 1.56
N VAL A 413 27.83 -23.68 1.51
CA VAL A 413 28.62 -22.82 0.57
C VAL A 413 27.97 -22.11 -0.64
N SER A 414 28.03 -20.75 -0.64
CA SER A 414 28.81 -19.86 -1.56
C SER A 414 28.27 -18.41 -1.48
N VAL A 415 29.05 -17.32 -1.32
CA VAL A 415 29.82 -16.57 -2.36
C VAL A 415 30.97 -15.73 -1.72
N ARG A 416 32.09 -15.55 -2.45
CA ARG A 416 33.33 -14.79 -2.11
C ARG A 416 33.48 -13.47 -2.91
N VAL A 417 34.30 -12.51 -2.43
CA VAL A 417 35.52 -11.91 -3.08
C VAL A 417 36.08 -10.71 -2.26
N ALA A 418 37.43 -10.56 -2.16
CA ALA A 418 38.18 -9.27 -2.32
C ALA A 418 39.71 -9.37 -2.06
N LEU A 419 40.57 -9.31 -3.09
CA LEU A 419 41.93 -8.71 -3.18
C LEU A 419 43.05 -9.04 -2.14
N LEU A 420 44.28 -9.24 -2.64
CA LEU A 420 45.53 -9.62 -1.93
C LEU A 420 46.59 -8.53 -2.10
N SER A 421 47.41 -8.28 -1.07
CA SER A 421 48.75 -7.69 -1.17
C SER A 421 49.79 -8.74 -0.74
N PRO A 422 51.00 -8.78 -1.31
CA PRO A 422 52.01 -9.79 -0.98
C PRO A 422 52.69 -9.52 0.39
N PRO A 423 53.19 -10.57 1.08
CA PRO A 423 53.77 -10.46 2.41
C PRO A 423 55.14 -9.75 2.39
N PRO A 424 55.50 -9.02 3.47
CA PRO A 424 56.79 -8.30 3.57
C PRO A 424 57.99 -9.25 3.81
N PRO A 425 59.24 -8.77 3.60
CA PRO A 425 60.45 -9.60 3.68
C PRO A 425 60.80 -10.09 5.10
N PRO A 426 61.57 -11.19 5.23
CA PRO A 426 61.97 -11.75 6.53
C PRO A 426 62.88 -10.80 7.31
N GLY A 427 62.58 -10.61 8.60
CA GLY A 427 63.39 -9.77 9.50
C GLY A 427 62.97 -8.31 9.57
N THR A 428 61.79 -7.96 9.07
CA THR A 428 61.19 -6.62 9.29
C THR A 428 60.87 -6.47 10.78
N GLU A 429 61.45 -5.48 11.46
CA GLU A 429 61.05 -5.11 12.82
C GLU A 429 59.77 -4.29 12.75
N TYR A 430 58.77 -4.71 13.52
CA TYR A 430 57.45 -4.09 13.57
C TYR A 430 57.40 -3.10 14.73
N GLU A 431 56.95 -1.88 14.47
CA GLU A 431 56.85 -0.84 15.52
C GLU A 431 55.81 -1.18 16.60
N SER A 432 54.93 -2.15 16.36
CA SER A 432 54.00 -2.71 17.35
C SER A 432 53.76 -4.21 17.18
N GLU A 433 53.41 -4.92 18.26
CA GLU A 433 53.00 -6.33 18.22
C GLU A 433 51.77 -6.57 17.32
N TRP A 434 50.95 -5.55 17.09
CA TRP A 434 49.77 -5.61 16.23
C TRP A 434 50.13 -5.73 14.75
N ASP A 435 51.17 -5.03 14.29
CA ASP A 435 51.60 -5.07 12.90
C ASP A 435 52.28 -6.41 12.54
N ALA A 436 52.92 -7.05 13.52
CA ALA A 436 53.50 -8.39 13.38
C ALA A 436 52.42 -9.47 13.19
N LEU A 437 51.33 -9.39 13.95
CA LEU A 437 50.20 -10.33 13.91
C LEU A 437 49.38 -10.23 12.61
N VAL A 438 49.22 -9.02 12.06
CA VAL A 438 48.54 -8.79 10.77
C VAL A 438 49.35 -9.41 9.63
N ALA A 439 50.68 -9.26 9.64
CA ALA A 439 51.56 -9.86 8.66
C ALA A 439 51.51 -11.40 8.68
N GLU A 440 51.46 -12.03 9.85
CA GLU A 440 51.35 -13.48 10.02
C GLU A 440 50.00 -14.03 9.51
N SER A 441 48.92 -13.27 9.70
CA SER A 441 47.57 -13.65 9.24
C SER A 441 47.43 -13.68 7.71
N THR A 442 48.18 -12.82 6.99
CA THR A 442 48.15 -12.76 5.52
C THR A 442 48.80 -13.96 4.83
N GLN A 443 49.57 -14.78 5.56
CA GLN A 443 50.18 -16.01 5.04
C GLN A 443 49.32 -17.27 5.21
N SER A 444 48.18 -17.20 5.93
CA SER A 444 47.31 -18.34 6.19
C SER A 444 45.99 -18.26 5.42
N HIS A 445 45.86 -19.08 4.38
CA HIS A 445 44.78 -18.99 3.37
C HIS A 445 43.34 -19.31 3.84
N ARG A 446 43.03 -19.35 5.14
CA ARG A 446 41.71 -19.81 5.61
C ARG A 446 40.97 -18.97 6.65
N LEU A 447 41.45 -17.82 7.07
CA LEU A 447 40.70 -16.99 8.02
C LEU A 447 40.74 -15.51 7.60
N ARG A 448 39.60 -15.02 7.11
CA ARG A 448 39.32 -13.58 7.06
C ARG A 448 38.27 -13.29 8.12
N ILE A 449 38.70 -12.69 9.22
CA ILE A 449 37.86 -12.21 10.31
C ILE A 449 38.12 -10.69 10.38
N MET A 450 37.06 -9.87 10.38
CA MET A 450 37.19 -8.44 10.63
C MET A 450 37.24 -8.14 12.14
N GLU A 451 37.92 -7.04 12.44
CA GLU A 451 38.60 -6.60 13.66
C GLU A 451 37.78 -6.57 14.97
N GLU A 452 36.45 -6.62 14.93
CA GLU A 452 35.64 -6.54 16.17
C GLU A 452 35.45 -7.88 16.89
N SER A 453 35.71 -9.02 16.23
CA SER A 453 35.52 -10.36 16.83
C SER A 453 36.61 -10.79 17.80
N VAL A 454 37.70 -10.02 17.95
CA VAL A 454 38.83 -10.39 18.82
C VAL A 454 38.69 -9.84 20.25
N ARG A 455 37.81 -8.86 20.49
CA ARG A 455 37.66 -8.25 21.83
C ARG A 455 36.85 -9.06 22.85
N SER A 456 36.18 -10.16 22.49
CA SER A 456 35.37 -10.96 23.44
C SER A 456 36.02 -12.25 23.93
N TRP A 457 37.23 -12.61 23.47
CA TRP A 457 37.84 -13.89 23.84
C TRP A 457 38.69 -13.86 25.11
N TYR A 458 38.96 -12.68 25.67
CA TYR A 458 39.70 -12.56 26.94
C TYR A 458 39.20 -11.36 27.77
N SER A 459 38.20 -11.58 28.62
CA SER A 459 38.24 -11.08 30.00
C SER A 459 37.06 -11.60 30.82
N ARG A 460 37.44 -12.33 31.87
CA ARG A 460 36.62 -12.75 33.00
C ARG A 460 36.03 -11.53 33.72
N LEU A 461 34.70 -11.50 33.85
CA LEU A 461 33.98 -10.90 34.97
C LEU A 461 32.82 -11.87 35.30
N THR A 462 33.09 -12.96 36.00
CA THR A 462 32.77 -13.20 37.43
C THR A 462 31.35 -12.79 37.88
N TYR A 463 30.53 -13.81 38.18
CA TYR A 463 29.73 -14.01 39.40
C TYR A 463 29.05 -12.79 40.05
N TYR A 464 27.71 -12.77 40.11
CA TYR A 464 26.87 -13.16 41.27
C TYR A 464 25.40 -12.82 40.97
N LEU A 465 24.52 -13.74 41.40
CA LEU A 465 23.04 -13.71 41.47
C LEU A 465 22.28 -13.84 40.14
#